data_AF-A0A8J7NGY5-F1
#
_entry.id   AF-A0A8J7NGY5-F1
#
_cell.length_a   1.000
_cell.length_b   1.000
_cell.length_c   1.000
_cell.angle_alpha   90.00
_cell.angle_beta   90.00
_cell.angle_gamma   90.00
#
_symmetry.space_group_name_H-M   'P 1'
#
loop_
_entity.id
_entity.type
_entity.pdbx_description
1 polymer ?
#
loop_
_entity_poly.entity_id
_entity_poly.type
_entity_poly.pdbx_seq_one_letter_code
_entity_poly.pdbx_strand_id
1 'polypeptide(L)' 'GFRIDEDGVEVSGGPVNAVRKNSKYSLEVGVGNKKSGELAREMKANILRKTGKEDGQRIKEVDLGEIQRWIPAGKGELKK' A
#
# COMPACT_ATOMS: atom_id res chain seq x y z
N GLY A 1 0.36 3.75 -2.65
CA GLY A 1 0.84 3.04 -3.85
C GLY A 1 2.20 2.48 -3.56
N PHE A 2 2.56 1.45 -4.31
CA PHE A 2 3.82 0.73 -4.22
C PHE A 2 4.49 0.84 -5.58
N ARG A 3 5.55 1.64 -5.63
CA ARG A 3 6.45 1.73 -6.76
C ARG A 3 7.57 0.73 -6.55
N ILE A 4 7.89 -0.03 -7.58
CA ILE A 4 8.97 -1.02 -7.57
C ILE A 4 9.97 -0.54 -8.61
N ASP A 5 11.18 -0.25 -8.16
CA ASP A 5 12.29 0.25 -8.98
C ASP A 5 13.52 -0.64 -8.75
N GLU A 6 14.65 -0.40 -9.41
CA GLU A 6 15.90 -1.12 -9.18
C GLU A 6 16.37 -0.96 -7.73
N ASP A 7 16.17 0.22 -7.13
CA ASP A 7 16.62 0.55 -5.77
C ASP A 7 15.78 -0.09 -4.65
N GLY A 8 14.53 -0.47 -4.93
CA GLY A 8 13.66 -1.10 -3.92
C GLY A 8 12.17 -0.91 -4.15
N VAL A 9 11.42 -0.97 -3.05
CA VAL A 9 9.98 -0.71 -3.02
C VAL A 9 9.72 0.59 -2.27
N GLU A 10 9.18 1.58 -2.98
CA GLU A 10 8.78 2.86 -2.41
C GLU A 10 7.27 2.87 -2.16
N VAL A 11 6.88 3.21 -0.93
CA VAL A 11 5.48 3.40 -0.55
C VAL A 11 5.18 4.89 -0.52
N SER A 12 4.13 5.29 -1.25
CA SER A 12 3.70 6.69 -1.34
C SER A 12 2.19 6.83 -1.19
N GLY A 13 1.75 7.87 -0.50
CA GLY A 13 0.34 8.26 -0.33
C GLY A 13 0.07 9.59 -1.02
N GLY A 14 -1.16 9.79 -1.49
CA GLY A 14 -1.54 11.01 -2.19
C GLY A 14 -2.82 10.88 -2.99
N PRO A 15 -3.13 11.87 -3.85
CA PRO A 15 -4.30 11.82 -4.72
C PRO A 15 -4.30 10.54 -5.57
N VAL A 16 -5.46 9.89 -5.68
CA VAL A 16 -5.63 8.59 -6.36
C VAL A 16 -4.99 8.58 -7.74
N ASN A 17 -5.21 9.65 -8.52
CA ASN A 17 -4.71 9.75 -9.88
C ASN A 17 -3.17 9.82 -9.93
N ALA A 18 -2.55 10.57 -9.01
CA ALA A 18 -1.10 10.68 -8.92
C ALA A 18 -0.46 9.35 -8.50
N VAL A 19 -1.04 8.67 -7.53
CA VAL A 19 -0.55 7.37 -7.04
C VAL A 19 -0.67 6.30 -8.12
N ARG A 20 -1.81 6.22 -8.82
CA ARG A 20 -2.02 5.26 -9.92
C ARG A 20 -1.05 5.47 -11.08
N LYS A 21 -0.69 6.71 -11.40
CA LYS A 21 0.24 7.02 -12.50
C LYS A 21 1.70 6.69 -12.17
N ASN A 22 2.07 6.79 -10.89
CA ASN A 22 3.46 6.66 -10.45
C ASN A 22 3.80 5.32 -9.78
N SER A 23 2.81 4.48 -9.48
CA SER A 23 3.00 3.20 -8.80
C SER A 23 2.64 2.03 -9.71
N LYS A 24 3.39 0.93 -9.62
CA LYS A 24 3.05 -0.33 -10.29
C LYS A 24 1.82 -0.98 -9.65
N TYR A 25 1.68 -0.86 -8.33
CA TYR A 25 0.52 -1.32 -7.58
C TYR A 25 -0.07 -0.18 -6.76
N SER A 26 -1.39 -0.01 -6.81
CA SER A 26 -2.09 1.04 -6.07
C SER A 26 -3.34 0.50 -5.39
N LEU A 27 -3.66 1.09 -4.24
CA LEU A 27 -4.87 0.84 -3.48
C LEU A 27 -5.50 2.18 -3.15
N GLU A 28 -6.83 2.20 -3.07
CA GLU A 28 -7.58 3.36 -2.62
C GLU A 28 -8.11 3.10 -1.21
N VAL A 29 -8.02 4.12 -0.35
CA VAL A 29 -8.48 4.06 1.03
C VAL A 29 -9.65 5.02 1.17
N GLY A 30 -10.74 4.51 1.72
CA GLY A 30 -11.88 5.32 2.14
C GLY A 30 -11.98 5.42 3.66
N VAL A 31 -12.97 6.19 4.11
CA VAL A 31 -13.42 6.17 5.51
C VAL A 31 -13.98 4.78 5.82
N GLY A 32 -13.64 4.24 6.99
CA GLY A 32 -14.07 2.91 7.38
C GLY A 32 -13.93 2.66 8.88
N ASN A 33 -13.78 1.40 9.27
CA ASN A 33 -13.75 1.00 10.68
C ASN A 33 -12.41 0.39 11.15
N LYS A 34 -11.43 0.22 10.26
CA LYS A 34 -10.15 -0.43 10.57
C LYS A 34 -9.13 0.56 11.09
N LYS A 35 -8.38 0.16 12.11
CA LYS A 35 -7.23 0.94 12.62
C LYS A 35 -6.10 0.92 11.59
N SER A 36 -5.24 1.93 11.61
CA SER A 36 -4.14 2.08 10.64
C SER A 36 -3.24 0.85 10.53
N GLY A 37 -2.92 0.19 11.65
CA GLY A 37 -2.10 -1.04 11.63
C GLY A 37 -2.79 -2.25 11.00
N GLU A 38 -4.10 -2.40 11.22
CA GLU A 38 -4.90 -3.44 10.57
C GLU A 38 -5.02 -3.17 9.07
N LEU A 39 -5.24 -1.91 8.71
CA LEU A 39 -5.35 -1.48 7.32
C LEU A 39 -4.02 -1.63 6.56
N ALA A 40 -2.88 -1.32 7.18
CA ALA A 40 -1.56 -1.51 6.60
C ALA A 40 -1.28 -2.99 6.29
N ARG A 41 -1.64 -3.90 7.21
CA ARG A 41 -1.54 -5.35 6.99
C ARG A 41 -2.41 -5.81 5.83
N GLU A 42 -3.64 -5.32 5.78
CA GLU A 42 -4.58 -5.66 4.72
C GLU A 42 -4.12 -5.14 3.35
N MET A 43 -3.61 -3.90 3.29
CA MET A 43 -3.01 -3.32 2.08
C MET A 43 -1.89 -4.20 1.53
N LYS A 44 -0.94 -4.56 2.40
CA LYS A 44 0.19 -5.40 2.04
C LYS A 44 -0.29 -6.75 1.52
N ALA A 45 -1.22 -7.39 2.22
CA ALA A 45 -1.79 -8.68 1.80
C ALA A 45 -2.52 -8.58 0.46
N ASN A 46 -3.28 -7.51 0.22
CA ASN A 46 -4.03 -7.32 -1.02
C ASN A 46 -3.09 -7.13 -2.22
N ILE A 47 -2.01 -6.37 -2.04
CA ILE A 47 -1.01 -6.19 -3.10
C ILE A 47 -0.23 -7.47 -3.34
N LEU A 48 0.19 -8.18 -2.29
CA LEU A 48 0.88 -9.46 -2.44
C LEU A 48 0.07 -10.51 -3.21
N ARG A 49 -1.26 -10.44 -3.14
CA ARG A 49 -2.16 -11.29 -3.96
C ARG A 49 -2.21 -10.89 -5.43
N LYS A 50 -1.90 -9.64 -5.76
CA LYS A 50 -1.91 -9.08 -7.12
C LYS A 50 -0.52 -9.07 -7.77
N THR A 51 0.53 -9.34 -7.01
CA THR A 51 1.93 -9.30 -7.47
C THR A 51 2.44 -10.65 -7.94
N GLY A 52 3.38 -10.63 -8.90
CA GLY A 52 4.16 -11.82 -9.26
C GLY A 52 5.15 -12.24 -8.16
N LYS A 53 5.87 -13.35 -8.39
CA LYS A 53 6.84 -13.91 -7.42
C LYS A 53 7.96 -12.93 -7.07
N GLU A 54 8.54 -12.25 -8.06
CA GLU A 54 9.66 -11.32 -7.87
C GLU A 54 9.22 -10.06 -7.12
N ASP A 55 8.20 -9.37 -7.65
CA ASP A 55 7.62 -8.17 -7.01
C ASP A 55 7.13 -8.48 -5.58
N GLY A 56 6.52 -9.65 -5.38
CA GLY A 56 5.99 -10.08 -4.09
C GLY A 56 7.06 -10.33 -3.03
N GLN A 57 8.27 -10.79 -3.41
CA GLN A 57 9.38 -10.90 -2.47
C GLN A 57 9.82 -9.52 -1.98
N ARG A 58 9.99 -8.57 -2.90
CA ARG A 58 10.42 -7.21 -2.56
C ARG A 58 9.39 -6.49 -1.68
N ILE A 59 8.10 -6.65 -1.99
CA ILE A 59 7.02 -6.05 -1.19
C ILE A 59 6.90 -6.70 0.20
N LYS A 60 7.28 -7.98 0.36
CA LYS A 60 7.30 -8.63 1.69
C LYS A 60 8.31 -7.99 2.64
N GLU A 61 9.40 -7.45 2.12
CA GLU A 61 10.45 -6.80 2.92
C GLU A 61 10.05 -5.40 3.40
N VAL A 62 9.05 -4.77 2.78
CA VAL A 62 8.53 -3.45 3.20
C VAL A 62 7.94 -3.54 4.59
N ASP A 63 8.41 -2.69 5.51
CA ASP A 63 7.88 -2.64 6.86
C ASP A 63 6.44 -2.12 6.89
N LEU A 64 5.64 -2.60 7.84
CA LEU A 64 4.26 -2.13 7.98
C LEU A 64 4.18 -0.65 8.39
N GLY A 65 5.19 -0.14 9.11
CA GLY A 65 5.32 1.27 9.49
C GLY A 65 5.49 2.20 8.29
N GLU A 66 6.20 1.75 7.23
CA GLU A 66 6.32 2.47 5.95
C GLU A 66 4.96 2.66 5.29
N ILE A 67 4.07 1.68 5.41
CA ILE A 67 2.71 1.73 4.86
C ILE A 67 1.83 2.58 5.77
N GLN A 68 1.93 2.36 7.09
CA GLN A 68 1.08 2.98 8.09
C GLN A 68 1.26 4.50 8.14
N ARG A 69 2.47 5.03 7.89
CA ARG A 69 2.70 6.49 7.89
C ARG A 69 1.92 7.25 6.82
N TRP A 70 1.48 6.56 5.75
CA TRP A 70 0.65 7.15 4.71
C TRP A 70 -0.85 7.01 4.99
N ILE A 71 -1.22 6.30 6.05
CA ILE A 71 -2.61 6.15 6.47
C ILE A 71 -2.93 7.28 7.44
N PRO A 72 -3.89 8.17 7.10
CA PRO A 72 -4.28 9.24 7.99
C PRO A 72 -4.78 8.71 9.33
N ALA A 73 -4.60 9.50 10.39
CA ALA A 73 -5.10 9.15 11.70
C ALA A 73 -6.63 9.01 11.68
N GLY A 74 -7.13 7.90 12.23
CA GLY A 74 -8.56 7.61 12.24
C GLY A 74 -8.84 6.14 11.90
N LYS A 75 -10.04 5.90 11.37
CA LYS A 75 -10.47 4.58 10.89
C LYS A 75 -10.66 4.62 9.38
N GLY A 76 -10.07 3.65 8.69
CA GLY A 76 -10.13 3.53 7.23
C GLY A 76 -10.59 2.16 6.79
N GLU A 77 -10.84 2.04 5.49
CA GLU A 77 -11.09 0.76 4.83
C GLU A 77 -10.57 0.81 3.39
N LEU A 78 -10.13 -0.34 2.87
CA LEU A 78 -9.80 -0.46 1.46
C LEU A 78 -11.06 -0.34 0.61
N LYS A 79 -11.07 0.64 -0.29
CA LYS A 79 -12.08 0.67 -1.35
C LYS A 79 -11.79 -0.45 -2.35
N LYS A 80 -12.84 -1.20 -2.67
CA LYS A 80 -12.83 -2.25 -3.71
C LYS A 80 -12.73 -1.64 -5.09
#